data_AF-A0A2A9NG28-F1
#
_entry.id   AF-A0A2A9NG28-F1
#
_cell.length_a   1.000
_cell.length_b   1.000
_cell.length_c   1.000
_cell.angle_alpha   90.00
_cell.angle_beta   90.00
_cell.angle_gamma   90.00
#
_symmetry.space_group_name_H-M   'P 1'
#
loop_
_entity.id
_entity.type
_entity.pdbx_description
1 polymer ?
#
loop_
_entity_poly.entity_id
_entity_poly.type
_entity_poly.pdbx_seq_one_letter_code
_entity_poly.pdbx_strand_id
1 'polypeptide(L)'
;SSSLFTGQEEYLDKLRHHFNDLGNSMQRKLYLLHGPGGIGKTQICLKFKEEIEDEVSYIFWIDASSEATIISSFMAIARHTDICGKQSGLSVGQSLQAIQTMKEKWLMI
;
A
#
# COMPACT_ATOMS: atom_id res chain seq x y z
N SER A 1 -9.14 15.32 12.08
CA SER A 1 -8.05 14.88 12.98
C SER A 1 -8.62 14.43 14.31
N SER A 2 -8.61 13.13 14.62
CA SER A 2 -9.12 12.57 15.88
C SER A 2 -8.03 12.57 16.96
N SER A 3 -8.34 13.14 18.12
CA SER A 3 -7.43 13.42 19.25
C SER A 3 -7.10 12.20 20.14
N LEU A 4 -7.46 10.98 19.73
CA LEU A 4 -7.37 9.76 20.55
C LEU A 4 -6.18 8.83 20.21
N PHE A 5 -5.18 9.30 19.47
CA PHE A 5 -4.09 8.46 18.95
C PHE A 5 -2.77 8.66 19.69
N THR A 6 -2.80 8.67 21.02
CA THR A 6 -1.58 8.77 21.82
C THR A 6 -0.98 7.37 22.01
N GLY A 7 0.32 7.20 21.75
CA GLY A 7 1.05 5.94 21.90
C GLY A 7 1.21 5.10 20.63
N GLN A 8 0.53 5.46 19.54
CA GLN A 8 0.75 4.86 18.22
C GLN A 8 1.75 5.65 17.35
N GLU A 9 2.18 6.83 17.82
CA GLU A 9 3.19 7.68 17.15
C GLU A 9 4.52 6.97 16.98
N GLU A 10 4.96 6.16 17.96
CA GLU A 10 6.19 5.37 17.85
C GLU A 10 6.15 4.39 16.66
N TYR A 11 4.97 3.83 16.36
CA TYR A 11 4.82 2.95 15.20
C TYR A 11 4.81 3.73 13.88
N LEU A 12 4.20 4.92 13.86
CA LEU A 12 4.27 5.82 12.71
C LEU A 12 5.71 6.28 12.46
N ASP A 13 6.46 6.63 13.50
CA ASP A 13 7.88 7.01 13.37
C ASP A 13 8.73 5.87 12.82
N LYS A 14 8.48 4.62 13.26
CA LYS A 14 9.14 3.43 12.70
C LYS A 14 8.81 3.25 11.22
N LEU A 15 7.55 3.46 10.83
CA LEU A 15 7.15 3.38 9.42
C LEU A 15 7.81 4.50 8.60
N ARG A 16 7.79 5.74 9.07
CA ARG A 16 8.46 6.89 8.44
C ARG A 16 9.95 6.60 8.23
N HIS A 17 10.65 6.17 9.28
CA HIS A 17 12.07 5.83 9.18
C HIS A 17 12.30 4.69 8.19
N HIS A 18 11.51 3.62 8.26
CA HIS A 18 11.66 2.49 7.34
C HIS A 18 11.45 2.91 5.87
N PHE A 19 10.39 3.67 5.58
CA PHE A 19 10.03 4.04 4.21
C PHE A 19 10.82 5.24 3.66
N ASN A 20 11.24 6.21 4.49
CA ASN A 20 11.99 7.41 4.06
C ASN A 20 13.52 7.22 4.04
N ASP A 21 14.11 6.36 4.87
CA ASP A 21 15.55 6.41 5.19
C ASP A 21 16.48 5.65 4.24
N LEU A 22 16.16 5.53 2.95
CA LEU A 22 17.09 4.90 1.99
C LEU A 22 17.33 5.82 0.80
N GLY A 23 18.49 6.49 0.84
CA GLY A 23 18.99 7.33 -0.24
C GLY A 23 18.90 6.63 -1.59
N ASN A 24 18.19 7.27 -2.54
CA ASN A 24 18.13 7.00 -3.98
C ASN A 24 17.95 5.54 -4.47
N SER A 25 17.76 4.57 -3.59
CA SER A 25 17.57 3.16 -3.94
C SER A 25 16.08 2.88 -4.05
N MET A 26 15.57 2.79 -5.29
CA MET A 26 14.21 2.36 -5.62
C MET A 26 14.00 0.85 -5.36
N GLN A 27 14.51 0.34 -4.24
CA GLN A 27 14.28 -1.04 -3.82
C GLN A 27 12.92 -1.17 -3.13
N ARG A 28 12.24 -2.29 -3.39
CA ARG A 28 10.98 -2.62 -2.74
C ARG A 28 11.21 -2.80 -1.24
N LYS A 29 10.50 -2.03 -0.41
CA LYS A 29 10.50 -2.15 1.04
C LYS A 29 9.24 -2.86 1.52
N LEU A 30 9.36 -3.63 2.59
CA LEU A 30 8.25 -4.39 3.19
C LEU A 30 8.28 -4.20 4.71
N TYR A 31 7.14 -3.84 5.28
CA TYR A 31 6.96 -3.72 6.71
C TYR A 31 5.77 -4.56 7.17
N LEU A 32 5.97 -5.43 8.16
CA LEU A 32 4.92 -6.29 8.71
C LEU A 32 4.43 -5.73 10.05
N LEU A 33 3.18 -5.26 10.08
CA LEU A 33 2.49 -4.94 11.33
C LEU A 33 1.77 -6.18 11.86
N HIS A 34 2.25 -6.71 12.99
CA HIS A 34 1.65 -7.87 13.65
C HIS A 34 1.35 -7.58 15.13
N GLY A 35 0.42 -8.34 15.70
CA GLY A 35 0.01 -8.17 17.10
C GLY A 35 -1.43 -8.62 17.34
N PRO A 36 -1.90 -8.61 18.59
CA PRO A 36 -3.24 -9.04 18.96
C PRO A 36 -4.36 -8.32 18.18
N GLY A 37 -5.53 -8.96 18.08
CA GLY A 37 -6.73 -8.32 17.53
C GLY A 37 -7.10 -7.07 18.32
N GLY A 38 -7.63 -6.04 17.63
CA GLY A 38 -8.10 -4.81 18.28
C GLY A 38 -7.01 -3.81 18.72
N ILE A 39 -5.71 -4.11 18.56
CA ILE A 39 -4.61 -3.21 18.98
C ILE A 39 -4.44 -1.96 18.08
N GLY A 40 -5.22 -1.86 17.00
CA GLY A 40 -5.19 -0.68 16.12
C GLY A 40 -4.31 -0.79 14.87
N LYS A 41 -3.83 -1.98 14.49
CA LYS A 41 -2.96 -2.16 13.30
C LYS A 41 -3.50 -1.50 12.03
N THR A 42 -4.79 -1.70 11.74
CA THR A 42 -5.46 -1.09 10.59
C THR A 42 -5.50 0.43 10.70
N GLN A 43 -5.74 0.97 11.90
CA GLN A 43 -5.72 2.40 12.16
C GLN A 43 -4.33 3.00 11.97
N ILE A 44 -3.26 2.29 12.35
CA ILE A 44 -1.88 2.70 12.06
C ILE A 44 -1.64 2.77 10.56
N CYS A 45 -2.02 1.75 9.78
CA CYS A 45 -1.88 1.77 8.33
C CYS A 45 -2.64 2.93 7.69
N LEU A 46 -3.88 3.18 8.14
CA LEU A 46 -4.72 4.25 7.59
C LEU A 46 -4.13 5.63 7.89
N LYS A 47 -3.59 5.83 9.10
CA LYS A 47 -2.90 7.08 9.43
C LYS A 47 -1.61 7.27 8.64
N PHE A 48 -0.80 6.23 8.54
CA PHE A 48 0.42 6.30 7.75
C PHE A 48 0.13 6.59 6.27
N LYS A 49 -0.95 6.00 5.74
CA LYS A 49 -1.46 6.31 4.40
C LYS A 49 -1.77 7.80 4.24
N GLU A 50 -2.53 8.38 5.18
CA GLU A 50 -2.86 9.82 5.17
C GLU A 50 -1.60 10.70 5.21
N GLU A 51 -0.52 10.27 5.88
CA GLU A 51 0.73 11.04 5.98
C GLU A 51 1.57 11.03 4.70
N ILE A 52 1.52 9.96 3.91
CA ILE A 52 2.36 9.80 2.73
C ILE A 52 1.60 9.97 1.42
N GLU A 53 0.29 10.24 1.45
CA GLU A 53 -0.55 10.26 0.25
C GLU A 53 -0.11 11.32 -0.77
N ASP A 54 0.47 12.42 -0.31
CA ASP A 54 1.04 13.46 -1.16
C ASP A 54 2.44 13.11 -1.71
N GLU A 55 3.10 12.08 -1.17
CA GLU A 55 4.45 11.65 -1.56
C GLU A 55 4.47 10.46 -2.54
N VAL A 56 3.33 9.79 -2.72
CA VAL A 56 3.17 8.63 -3.60
C VAL A 56 2.13 8.89 -4.67
N SER A 57 2.37 8.42 -5.89
CA SER A 57 1.43 8.60 -6.98
C SER A 57 0.27 7.61 -6.93
N TYR A 58 0.47 6.47 -6.27
CA TYR A 58 -0.51 5.38 -6.22
C TYR A 58 -0.52 4.71 -4.85
N ILE A 59 -1.73 4.40 -4.38
CA ILE A 59 -1.96 3.59 -3.19
C ILE A 59 -2.85 2.41 -3.57
N PHE A 60 -2.32 1.20 -3.44
CA PHE A 60 -3.02 -0.04 -3.72
C PHE A 60 -3.52 -0.66 -2.43
N TRP A 61 -4.84 -0.85 -2.30
CA TRP A 61 -5.43 -1.56 -1.18
C TRP A 61 -5.74 -3.00 -1.59
N ILE A 62 -5.11 -3.97 -0.94
CA ILE A 62 -5.29 -5.40 -1.22
C ILE A 62 -5.99 -6.04 -0.03
N ASP A 63 -7.24 -6.47 -0.23
CA ASP A 63 -7.90 -7.31 0.76
C ASP A 63 -7.32 -8.73 0.69
N ALA A 64 -6.40 -9.02 1.62
CA ALA A 64 -5.74 -10.31 1.74
C ALA A 64 -6.47 -11.31 2.66
N SER A 65 -7.76 -11.11 2.93
CA SER A 65 -8.55 -12.02 3.80
C SER A 65 -8.77 -13.41 3.22
N SER A 66 -8.71 -13.56 1.89
CA SER A 66 -8.87 -14.82 1.18
C SER A 66 -8.21 -14.75 -0.21
N GLU A 67 -7.96 -15.88 -0.85
CA GLU A 67 -7.46 -15.91 -2.22
C GLU A 67 -8.41 -15.18 -3.20
N ALA A 68 -9.72 -15.34 -3.02
CA ALA A 68 -10.73 -14.68 -3.85
C ALA A 68 -10.70 -13.15 -3.71
N THR A 69 -10.52 -12.63 -2.49
CA THR A 69 -10.44 -11.18 -2.23
C THR A 69 -9.13 -10.58 -2.73
N ILE A 70 -8.01 -11.34 -2.69
CA ILE A 70 -6.75 -10.96 -3.33
C ILE A 70 -6.94 -10.81 -4.84
N ILE A 71 -7.49 -11.84 -5.50
CA ILE A 71 -7.74 -11.85 -6.95
C ILE A 71 -8.66 -10.68 -7.32
N SER A 72 -9.75 -10.47 -6.58
CA SER A 72 -10.68 -9.37 -6.82
C SER A 72 -10.00 -7.99 -6.68
N SER A 73 -9.12 -7.81 -5.69
CA SER A 73 -8.37 -6.57 -5.49
C SER A 73 -7.43 -6.28 -6.67
N PHE A 74 -6.69 -7.28 -7.14
CA PHE A 74 -5.83 -7.15 -8.32
C PHE A 74 -6.63 -6.92 -9.62
N MET A 75 -7.77 -7.58 -9.78
CA MET A 75 -8.67 -7.31 -10.91
C MET A 75 -9.23 -5.89 -10.88
N ALA A 76 -9.48 -5.31 -9.70
CA ALA A 76 -9.87 -3.92 -9.58
C ALA A 76 -8.76 -2.99 -10.07
N ILE A 77 -7.50 -3.24 -9.70
CA ILE A 77 -6.33 -2.50 -10.20
C ILE A 77 -6.22 -2.60 -11.72
N ALA A 78 -6.41 -3.80 -12.29
CA ALA A 78 -6.34 -4.03 -13.72
C ALA A 78 -7.38 -3.22 -14.54
N ARG A 79 -8.49 -2.79 -13.91
CA ARG A 79 -9.52 -1.97 -14.56
C ARG A 79 -9.13 -0.50 -14.69
N HIS A 80 -8.13 -0.03 -13.94
CA HIS A 80 -7.68 1.36 -14.02
C HIS A 80 -6.78 1.56 -15.24
N THR A 81 -7.31 2.25 -16.25
CA THR A 81 -6.63 2.50 -17.54
C THR A 81 -5.33 3.27 -17.39
N ASP A 82 -5.24 4.11 -16.36
CA ASP A 82 -4.06 4.93 -16.07
C ASP A 82 -2.89 4.09 -15.55
N ILE A 83 -3.16 2.86 -15.12
CA ILE A 83 -2.18 1.94 -14.52
C ILE A 83 -1.83 0.81 -15.50
N CYS A 84 -2.84 0.16 -16.11
CA CYS A 84 -2.65 -1.04 -16.91
C CYS A 84 -2.76 -0.84 -18.43
N GLY A 85 -3.10 0.37 -18.89
CA GLY A 85 -3.30 0.68 -20.31
C GLY A 85 -4.54 0.02 -20.92
N LYS A 86 -4.85 0.36 -22.18
CA LYS A 86 -6.03 -0.17 -22.93
C LYS A 86 -5.78 -1.60 -23.48
N GLN A 87 -5.27 -2.51 -22.66
CA GLN A 87 -5.08 -3.90 -23.10
C GLN A 87 -6.40 -4.67 -23.06
N SER A 88 -6.65 -5.49 -24.09
CA SER A 88 -7.84 -6.33 -24.21
C SER A 88 -7.74 -7.55 -23.30
N GLY A 89 -8.34 -7.45 -22.12
CA GLY A 89 -8.46 -8.51 -21.11
C GLY A 89 -8.14 -7.97 -19.73
N LEU A 90 -8.93 -8.33 -18.71
CA LEU A 90 -8.68 -7.99 -17.31
C LEU A 90 -8.09 -9.22 -16.62
N SER A 91 -6.81 -9.16 -16.22
CA SER A 91 -6.13 -10.25 -15.54
C SER A 91 -5.30 -9.76 -14.35
N VAL A 92 -5.11 -10.65 -13.37
CA VAL A 92 -4.18 -10.42 -12.25
C VAL A 92 -2.76 -10.20 -12.77
N GLY A 93 -2.34 -10.96 -13.78
CA GLY A 93 -1.01 -10.85 -14.39
C GLY A 93 -0.71 -9.44 -14.91
N GLN A 94 -1.66 -8.79 -15.58
CA GLN A 94 -1.48 -7.40 -16.04
C GLN A 94 -1.32 -6.42 -14.89
N SER A 95 -2.13 -6.55 -13.82
CA SER A 95 -1.99 -5.68 -12.65
C SER A 95 -0.63 -5.83 -11.97
N LEU A 96 -0.15 -7.07 -11.83
CA LEU A 96 1.18 -7.34 -11.26
C LEU A 96 2.29 -6.79 -12.15
N GLN A 97 2.21 -7.00 -13.47
CA GLN A 97 3.17 -6.47 -14.41
C GLN A 97 3.19 -4.93 -14.41
N ALA A 98 2.02 -4.30 -14.35
CA ALA A 98 1.91 -2.85 -14.23
C ALA A 98 2.63 -2.36 -12.97
N ILE A 99 2.29 -2.89 -11.79
CA ILE A 99 2.91 -2.51 -10.50
C ILE A 99 4.43 -2.76 -10.52
N GLN A 100 4.88 -3.87 -11.10
CA GLN A 100 6.31 -4.21 -11.20
C GLN A 100 7.10 -3.25 -12.09
N THR A 101 6.46 -2.62 -13.08
CA THR A 101 7.12 -1.74 -14.05
C THR A 101 6.94 -0.26 -13.74
N MET A 102 6.20 0.09 -12.67
CA MET A 102 6.02 1.47 -12.24
C MET A 102 7.34 2.10 -11.82
N LYS A 103 7.59 3.31 -12.32
CA LYS A 103 8.75 4.15 -11.93
C LYS A 103 8.39 5.15 -10.83
N GLU A 104 7.11 5.51 -10.75
CA GLU A 104 6.58 6.37 -9.69
C GLU A 104 6.58 5.64 -8.34
N LYS A 105 6.68 6.41 -7.26
CA LYS A 105 6.54 5.86 -5.91
C LYS A 105 5.09 5.39 -5.71
N TRP A 106 4.94 4.21 -5.15
CA TRP A 106 3.64 3.64 -4.80
C TRP A 106 3.69 2.97 -3.44
N LEU A 107 2.55 2.90 -2.77
CA LEU A 107 2.33 2.14 -1.54
C LEU A 107 1.32 1.02 -1.81
N MET A 108 1.54 -0.15 -1.20
CA MET A 108 0.56 -1.23 -1.15
C MET A 108 0.27 -1.55 0.31
N ILE A 109 -1.02 -1.61 0.66
CA ILE A 109 -1.54 -1.93 2.00
C ILE A 109 -2.37 -3.20 1.91
#